data_AF-A0A7R9ZLR1-F1
#
_entry.id   AF-A0A7R9ZLR1-F1
#
_cell.length_a   1.000
_cell.length_b   1.000
_cell.length_c   1.000
_cell.angle_alpha   90.00
_cell.angle_beta   90.00
_cell.angle_gamma   90.00
#
_symmetry.space_group_name_H-M   'P 1'
#
loop_
_entity.id
_entity.type
_entity.pdbx_description
1 polymer ?
#
loop_
_entity_poly.entity_id
_entity_poly.type
_entity_poly.pdbx_seq_one_letter_code
_entity_poly.pdbx_strand_id
1 'polypeptide(L)'
;THPYRLLIITQSSMNLNLSMNMNTPIPPNANMGPLYANPPAMPATASQIPGEHQERQVIAVSASKGPTAYFNLAKKFLAVDAECDLSALEGAIVSALDTADLLERSQLATIVRIQTSYVSGEPKRGQH
;
A
#
# COMPACT_ATOMS: atom_id res chain seq x y z
N THR A 1 -6.20 1.54 -30.09
CA THR A 1 -6.34 0.96 -28.75
C THR A 1 -4.95 0.77 -28.19
N HIS A 2 -4.57 1.51 -27.15
CA HIS A 2 -3.24 1.37 -26.56
C HIS A 2 -3.14 -0.02 -25.89
N PRO A 3 -2.09 -0.81 -26.18
CA PRO A 3 -2.00 -2.17 -25.65
C PRO A 3 -1.62 -2.20 -24.17
N TYR A 4 -1.09 -1.10 -23.64
CA TYR A 4 -0.50 -1.03 -22.31
C TYR A 4 -1.39 -0.29 -21.32
N ARG A 5 -1.57 -0.90 -20.14
CA ARG A 5 -2.49 -0.44 -19.09
C ARG A 5 -1.71 -0.04 -17.84
N LEU A 6 -1.99 1.15 -17.33
CA LEU A 6 -1.34 1.67 -16.13
C LEU A 6 -2.33 1.80 -14.97
N LEU A 7 -1.97 1.30 -13.78
CA LEU A 7 -2.69 1.54 -12.53
C LEU A 7 -1.85 2.45 -11.64
N ILE A 8 -2.42 3.56 -11.17
CA ILE A 8 -1.72 4.45 -10.23
C ILE A 8 -2.26 4.19 -8.83
N ILE A 9 -1.40 3.73 -7.93
CA ILE A 9 -1.70 3.47 -6.52
C ILE A 9 -0.97 4.52 -5.69
N THR A 10 -1.71 5.35 -4.98
CA THR A 10 -1.16 6.41 -4.13
C THR A 10 -1.57 6.15 -2.70
N GLN A 11 -0.64 6.30 -1.75
CA GLN A 11 -0.95 6.14 -0.34
C GLN A 11 -0.51 7.34 0.49
N SER A 12 -1.39 7.76 1.39
CA SER A 12 -1.17 8.88 2.32
C SER A 12 -1.28 8.43 3.78
N SER A 13 -0.41 8.94 4.65
CA SER A 13 -0.45 8.64 6.08
C SER A 13 -1.50 9.50 6.80
N MET A 14 -2.38 8.88 7.59
CA MET A 14 -3.23 9.61 8.55
C MET A 14 -2.53 9.69 9.91
N ASN A 15 -2.20 10.90 10.37
CA ASN A 15 -1.71 11.12 11.74
C ASN A 15 -2.91 11.30 12.68
N LEU A 16 -3.48 10.21 13.20
CA LEU A 16 -4.49 10.32 14.28
C LEU A 16 -3.78 10.54 15.62
N ASN A 17 -3.51 11.80 15.97
CA ASN A 17 -3.20 12.17 17.34
C ASN A 17 -4.51 12.38 18.12
N LEU A 18 -5.16 11.28 18.52
CA LEU A 18 -6.32 11.35 19.40
C LEU A 18 -5.86 11.21 20.85
N SER A 19 -5.46 12.35 21.44
CA SER A 19 -5.26 12.45 22.89
C SER A 19 -6.63 12.47 23.58
N MET A 20 -7.02 11.37 24.23
CA MET A 20 -8.10 11.37 25.22
C MET A 20 -7.63 10.68 26.49
N ASN A 21 -7.05 11.51 27.35
CA ASN A 21 -7.00 11.31 28.80
C ASN A 21 -8.43 11.30 29.36
N MET A 22 -8.84 10.25 30.07
CA MET A 22 -9.89 10.32 31.11
C MET A 22 -9.82 9.10 32.05
N ASN A 23 -9.58 9.46 33.32
CA ASN A 23 -9.54 8.74 34.58
C ASN A 23 -10.82 7.92 34.89
N THR A 24 -10.72 6.81 35.66
CA THR A 24 -11.65 6.44 36.77
C THR A 24 -11.24 5.14 37.51
N PRO A 25 -11.71 4.92 38.77
CA PRO A 25 -10.97 4.24 39.85
C PRO A 25 -11.38 2.77 40.14
N ILE A 26 -10.52 2.11 40.92
CA ILE A 26 -10.56 0.73 41.49
C ILE A 26 -11.79 0.51 42.42
N PRO A 27 -12.28 -0.74 42.64
CA PRO A 27 -11.91 -1.45 43.89
C PRO A 27 -11.82 -3.00 43.77
N PRO A 28 -11.39 -3.72 44.84
CA PRO A 28 -10.89 -5.09 44.82
C PRO A 28 -11.96 -6.13 45.20
N ASN A 29 -11.75 -7.42 44.89
CA ASN A 29 -11.76 -8.54 45.87
C ASN A 29 -11.83 -9.93 45.18
N ALA A 30 -11.20 -10.88 45.85
CA ALA A 30 -10.97 -12.29 45.55
C ALA A 30 -12.22 -13.17 45.39
N ASN A 31 -12.14 -14.23 44.56
CA ASN A 31 -12.23 -15.62 45.03
C ASN A 31 -11.93 -16.65 43.91
N MET A 32 -11.62 -17.86 44.36
CA MET A 32 -11.02 -19.04 43.74
C MET A 32 -11.96 -19.85 42.82
N GLY A 33 -11.38 -20.64 41.91
CA GLY A 33 -11.93 -21.95 41.52
C GLY A 33 -12.04 -22.24 40.02
N PRO A 34 -11.92 -23.51 39.58
CA PRO A 34 -10.98 -23.87 38.52
C PRO A 34 -11.60 -24.51 37.26
N LEU A 35 -10.73 -24.68 36.25
CA LEU A 35 -10.77 -25.72 35.21
C LEU A 35 -12.02 -25.77 34.32
N TYR A 36 -11.99 -25.02 33.21
CA TYR A 36 -12.58 -25.49 31.95
C TYR A 36 -11.53 -25.45 30.84
N ALA A 37 -11.40 -26.59 30.18
CA ALA A 37 -10.42 -26.89 29.16
C ALA A 37 -10.50 -25.93 27.96
N ASN A 38 -9.35 -25.44 27.52
CA ASN A 38 -9.18 -24.90 26.17
C ASN A 38 -9.54 -25.99 25.14
N PRO A 39 -10.51 -25.81 24.24
CA PRO A 39 -10.49 -26.54 22.98
C PRO A 39 -9.30 -26.01 22.15
N PRO A 40 -8.54 -26.88 21.46
CA PRO A 40 -7.48 -26.41 20.58
C PRO A 40 -8.08 -25.50 19.51
N ALA A 41 -7.56 -24.27 19.42
CA ALA A 41 -7.85 -23.34 18.36
C ALA A 41 -7.58 -24.03 17.02
N MET A 42 -8.64 -24.33 16.28
CA MET A 42 -8.53 -24.63 14.85
C MET A 42 -7.86 -23.40 14.21
N PRO A 43 -6.76 -23.58 13.45
CA PRO A 43 -6.27 -22.48 12.62
C PRO A 43 -7.39 -22.17 11.63
N ALA A 44 -7.88 -20.93 11.67
CA ALA A 44 -8.76 -20.42 10.63
C ALA A 44 -8.04 -20.66 9.30
N THR A 45 -8.53 -21.63 8.52
CA THR A 45 -8.18 -21.79 7.12
C THR A 45 -8.67 -20.51 6.45
N ALA A 46 -7.79 -19.52 6.41
CA ALA A 46 -7.90 -18.38 5.52
C ALA A 46 -8.08 -18.97 4.13
N SER A 47 -9.29 -18.85 3.59
CA SER A 47 -9.58 -19.15 2.21
C SER A 47 -8.65 -18.28 1.36
N GLN A 48 -7.52 -18.86 0.94
CA GLN A 48 -6.75 -18.37 -0.18
C GLN A 48 -7.67 -18.53 -1.38
N ILE A 49 -8.28 -17.41 -1.79
CA ILE A 49 -9.01 -17.30 -3.04
C ILE A 49 -7.95 -17.50 -4.13
N PRO A 50 -7.99 -18.58 -4.94
CA PRO A 50 -7.02 -18.80 -6.00
C PRO A 50 -7.46 -17.96 -7.19
N GLY A 51 -7.02 -16.71 -7.23
CA GLY A 51 -7.19 -15.83 -8.38
C GLY A 51 -5.84 -15.40 -8.90
N GLU A 52 -5.23 -16.21 -9.77
CA GLU A 52 -4.34 -15.79 -10.87
C GLU A 52 -3.54 -14.50 -10.58
N HIS A 53 -2.60 -14.56 -9.61
CA HIS A 53 -1.63 -13.50 -9.42
C HIS A 53 -0.59 -13.61 -10.55
N GLN A 54 -0.89 -13.09 -11.74
CA GLN A 54 0.20 -12.49 -12.53
C GLN A 54 0.77 -11.39 -11.62
N GLU A 55 2.02 -11.57 -11.18
CA GLU A 55 2.75 -10.58 -10.40
C GLU A 55 2.82 -9.29 -11.23
N ARG A 56 1.82 -8.41 -11.05
CA ARG A 56 1.77 -7.14 -11.74
C ARG A 56 3.07 -6.39 -11.44
N GLN A 57 3.68 -5.83 -12.46
CA GLN A 57 4.91 -5.09 -12.28
C GLN A 57 4.63 -3.80 -11.53
N VAL A 58 4.91 -3.78 -10.23
CA VAL A 58 4.73 -2.60 -9.36
C VAL A 58 6.02 -1.80 -9.26
N ILE A 59 5.96 -0.52 -9.60
CA ILE A 59 7.05 0.44 -9.45
C ILE A 59 6.80 1.29 -8.20
N ALA A 60 7.64 1.13 -7.18
CA ALA A 60 7.64 2.02 -6.03
C ALA A 60 8.33 3.36 -6.39
N VAL A 61 7.53 4.40 -6.52
CA VAL A 61 7.96 5.78 -6.76
C VAL A 61 8.31 6.44 -5.43
N SER A 62 9.48 7.07 -5.38
CA SER A 62 9.96 7.83 -4.24
C SER A 62 10.31 9.25 -4.67
N ALA A 63 10.19 10.21 -3.75
CA ALA A 63 10.45 11.62 -4.02
C ALA A 63 11.94 11.90 -4.33
N SER A 64 12.84 10.95 -4.04
CA SER A 64 14.28 11.10 -4.20
C SER A 64 14.75 10.96 -5.65
N LYS A 65 13.97 10.33 -6.53
CA LYS A 65 14.33 10.16 -7.95
C LYS A 65 13.37 10.94 -8.84
N GLY A 66 13.90 11.48 -9.93
CA GLY A 66 13.11 12.25 -10.88
C GLY A 66 12.15 11.38 -11.71
N PRO A 67 11.07 11.96 -12.25
CA PRO A 67 10.06 11.26 -13.05
C PRO A 67 10.64 10.48 -14.25
N THR A 68 11.73 10.98 -14.84
CA THR A 68 12.44 10.35 -15.97
C THR A 68 13.04 8.99 -15.63
N ALA A 69 13.46 8.77 -14.38
CA ALA A 69 14.00 7.48 -13.95
C ALA A 69 12.90 6.41 -13.96
N TYR A 70 11.73 6.74 -13.41
CA TYR A 70 10.57 5.85 -13.37
C TYR A 70 9.95 5.65 -14.76
N PHE A 71 9.95 6.68 -15.62
CA PHE A 71 9.51 6.56 -17.00
C PHE A 71 10.30 5.49 -17.77
N ASN A 72 11.63 5.49 -17.67
CA ASN A 72 12.46 4.48 -18.33
C ASN A 72 12.27 3.08 -17.74
N LEU A 73 11.99 2.97 -16.44
CA LEU A 73 11.69 1.70 -15.79
C LEU A 73 10.32 1.16 -16.23
N ALA A 74 9.29 2.00 -16.24
CA ALA A 74 7.95 1.66 -16.71
C ALA A 74 7.99 1.23 -18.18
N LYS A 75 8.79 1.89 -19.03
CA LYS A 75 9.00 1.43 -20.41
C LYS A 75 9.56 0.01 -20.50
N LYS A 76 10.51 -0.34 -19.62
CA LYS A 76 11.06 -1.70 -19.59
C LYS A 76 10.05 -2.72 -19.08
N PHE A 77 9.23 -2.34 -18.10
CA PHE A 77 8.19 -3.21 -17.56
C PHE A 77 7.05 -3.42 -18.55
N LEU A 78 6.60 -2.36 -19.23
CA LEU A 78 5.61 -2.44 -20.30
C LEU A 78 6.09 -3.26 -21.51
N ALA A 79 7.40 -3.35 -21.73
CA ALA A 79 7.94 -4.21 -22.79
C ALA A 79 7.83 -5.72 -22.45
N VAL A 80 7.71 -6.07 -21.17
CA VAL A 80 7.63 -7.46 -20.68
C VAL A 80 6.17 -7.83 -20.36
N ASP A 81 5.47 -6.94 -19.66
CA ASP A 81 4.10 -7.12 -19.18
C ASP A 81 3.18 -6.04 -19.74
N ALA A 82 1.96 -6.42 -20.12
CA ALA A 82 0.98 -5.49 -20.70
C ALA A 82 0.40 -4.49 -19.67
N GLU A 83 0.60 -4.75 -18.37
CA GLU A 83 0.12 -3.90 -17.28
C GLU A 83 1.28 -3.50 -16.34
N CYS A 84 1.27 -2.26 -15.85
CA CYS A 84 2.23 -1.78 -14.87
C CYS A 84 1.55 -0.88 -13.83
N ASP A 85 1.93 -1.07 -12.55
CA ASP A 85 1.35 -0.35 -11.43
C ASP A 85 2.37 0.65 -10.88
N LEU A 86 2.01 1.93 -10.75
CA LEU A 86 2.85 2.94 -10.11
C LEU A 86 2.39 3.13 -8.66
N SER A 87 3.20 2.74 -7.69
CA SER A 87 2.92 2.91 -6.26
C SER A 87 3.70 4.09 -5.69
N ALA A 88 3.01 5.04 -5.07
CA ALA A 88 3.65 6.25 -4.53
C ALA A 88 3.14 6.59 -3.13
N LEU A 89 4.04 7.10 -2.28
CA LEU A 89 3.73 7.52 -0.92
C LEU A 89 3.95 9.02 -0.74
N GLU A 90 3.00 9.69 -0.09
CA GLU A 90 3.13 11.09 0.38
C GLU A 90 3.68 12.05 -0.69
N GLY A 91 4.88 12.62 -0.48
CA GLY A 91 5.51 13.57 -1.40
C GLY A 91 5.94 12.97 -2.75
N ALA A 92 5.91 11.65 -2.91
CA ALA A 92 6.20 10.98 -4.18
C ALA A 92 4.97 10.87 -5.10
N ILE A 93 3.77 11.17 -4.60
CA ILE A 93 2.52 11.08 -5.37
C ILE A 93 2.58 11.97 -6.60
N VAL A 94 3.07 13.20 -6.45
CA VAL A 94 3.23 14.15 -7.57
C VAL A 94 4.19 13.58 -8.62
N SER A 95 5.34 13.05 -8.20
CA SER A 95 6.31 12.43 -9.11
C SER A 95 5.72 11.23 -9.87
N ALA A 96 4.85 10.43 -9.23
CA ALA A 96 4.21 9.30 -9.89
C ALA A 96 3.16 9.73 -10.92
N LEU A 97 2.41 10.80 -10.62
CA LEU A 97 1.49 11.42 -11.58
C LEU A 97 2.26 12.02 -12.76
N ASP A 98 3.36 12.71 -12.52
CA ASP A 98 4.22 13.25 -13.58
C ASP A 98 4.77 12.14 -14.48
N THR A 99 5.21 11.01 -13.90
CA THR A 99 5.64 9.85 -14.68
C THR A 99 4.49 9.25 -15.50
N ALA A 100 3.29 9.13 -14.93
CA ALA A 100 2.13 8.62 -15.64
C ALA A 100 1.72 9.54 -16.81
N ASP A 101 1.71 10.86 -16.59
CA ASP A 101 1.43 11.86 -17.61
C ASP A 101 2.46 11.79 -18.74
N LEU A 102 3.75 11.62 -18.41
CA LEU A 102 4.80 11.42 -19.42
C LEU A 102 4.59 10.15 -20.26
N LEU A 103 4.16 9.04 -19.64
CA LEU A 103 3.85 7.78 -20.34
C LEU A 103 2.64 7.92 -21.27
N GLU A 104 1.60 8.63 -20.82
CA GLU A 104 0.39 8.87 -21.60
C GLU A 104 0.66 9.81 -22.78
N ARG A 105 1.35 10.94 -22.54
CA ARG A 105 1.75 11.89 -23.59
C ARG A 105 2.68 11.28 -24.63
N SER A 106 3.52 10.33 -24.20
CA SER A 106 4.38 9.57 -25.10
C SER A 106 3.65 8.46 -25.85
N GLN A 107 2.34 8.29 -25.63
CA GLN A 107 1.49 7.24 -26.20
C GLN A 107 1.97 5.82 -25.90
N LEU A 108 2.72 5.65 -24.80
CA LEU A 108 3.30 4.36 -24.40
C LEU A 108 2.36 3.58 -23.50
N ALA A 109 1.51 4.24 -22.73
CA ALA A 109 0.52 3.60 -21.87
C ALA A 109 -0.74 4.45 -21.77
N THR A 110 -1.84 3.80 -21.36
CA THR A 110 -3.07 4.48 -20.98
C THR A 110 -3.31 4.26 -19.50
N ILE A 111 -3.67 5.33 -18.78
CA ILE A 111 -4.08 5.25 -17.39
C ILE A 111 -5.46 4.59 -17.34
N VAL A 112 -5.53 3.43 -16.69
CA VAL A 112 -6.76 2.63 -16.59
C VAL A 112 -7.49 2.93 -15.30
N ARG A 113 -6.76 3.15 -14.21
CA ARG A 113 -7.36 3.39 -12.90
C ARG A 113 -6.37 4.14 -12.00
N ILE A 114 -6.93 4.99 -11.15
CA ILE A 114 -6.22 5.69 -10.08
C ILE A 114 -6.86 5.27 -8.76
N GLN A 115 -6.06 4.76 -7.84
CA GLN A 115 -6.46 4.36 -6.49
C GLN A 115 -5.68 5.18 -5.47
N THR A 116 -6.40 5.76 -4.52
CA THR A 116 -5.84 6.48 -3.38
C THR A 116 -6.26 5.75 -2.11
N SER A 117 -5.30 5.34 -1.29
CA SER A 117 -5.57 4.70 0.00
C SER A 117 -4.88 5.46 1.13
N TYR A 118 -5.40 5.31 2.34
CA TYR A 118 -4.70 5.76 3.54
C TYR A 118 -4.08 4.54 4.23
N VAL A 119 -2.83 4.67 4.66
CA VAL A 119 -2.13 3.63 5.41
C VAL A 119 -1.52 4.21 6.67
N SER A 120 -1.68 3.50 7.79
CA SER A 120 -0.98 3.82 9.03
C SER A 120 0.48 3.43 8.89
N GLY A 121 1.32 4.37 8.47
CA GLY A 121 2.77 4.22 8.55
C GLY A 121 3.20 4.38 10.00
N GLU A 122 3.81 3.35 10.61
CA GLU A 122 4.60 3.57 11.82
C GLU A 122 5.85 4.34 11.39
N PRO A 123 6.07 5.59 11.86
CA PRO A 123 7.30 6.28 11.57
C PRO A 123 8.40 5.53 12.30
N LYS A 124 9.28 4.82 11.57
CA LYS A 124 10.54 4.32 12.12
C LYS A 124 11.36 5.55 12.55
N ARG A 125 11.14 6.00 13.79
CA ARG A 125 12.03 6.91 14.49
C ARG A 125 13.41 6.26 14.47
N GLY A 126 14.33 6.86 13.72
CA GLY A 126 15.73 6.48 13.76
C GLY A 126 16.20 6.47 15.23
N GLN A 127 16.71 5.33 15.68
CA GLN A 127 17.53 5.30 16.88
C GLN A 127 18.80 6.08 16.56
N HIS A 128 18.99 7.18 17.28
CA HIS A 128 20.27 7.86 17.43
C HIS A 128 20.90 7.34 18.73
#